data_AF-A0A8T3T1V4-F1
#
_entry.id   AF-A0A8T3T1V4-F1
#
_cell.length_a   1.000
_cell.length_b   1.000
_cell.length_c   1.000
_cell.angle_alpha   90.00
_cell.angle_beta   90.00
_cell.angle_gamma   90.00
#
_symmetry.space_group_name_H-M   'P 1'
#
loop_
_entity.id
_entity.type
_entity.pdbx_description
1 polymer ?
#
loop_
_entity_poly.entity_id
_entity_poly.type
_entity_poly.pdbx_seq_one_letter_code
_entity_poly.pdbx_strand_id
1 'polypeptide(L)'
;MTANQRRPGFRLPWSPETGGPLAESDSSATVTNPAGSVANSVESVTKPEEAEAAPAPSAASGAGDGSAASASPAQTTEAEQAKADDEPVPAATAESGGDEFMRDLVAAMRGVADEARQTTVAELHSHADERVRSLETDAEARREALRARAEADVAGVADWAKAESERIKAEAEARVVARRAQLEQQIGAETAKTEGETNAVRGRVAEYERELGAYYAQLAEINDPAAFAAAAKRMPRPPTLTNASAASAAAVASPASPAPTVAPEEEASVEPATGGSNGVPAGPAVHPAEEEVLTARLAELDATLAGDGAAVATAAEQITTEIVVKGLGSFGAITGFRQSLSGVDGIEGVALSLGQTGEFVFRATHPAGFDVRSAITTLEGEGAKVEDRPEGGLRVTLDRGR
;
A
#
# COMPACT_ATOMS: atom_id res chain seq x y z
N MET A 1 31.16 13.91 -30.64
CA MET A 1 30.22 12.77 -30.70
C MET A 1 30.57 11.83 -29.57
N THR A 2 29.66 11.62 -28.61
CA THR A 2 29.81 10.68 -27.50
C THR A 2 28.40 10.18 -27.15
N ALA A 3 28.16 8.88 -27.28
CA ALA A 3 26.80 8.33 -27.16
C ALA A 3 26.39 8.16 -25.69
N ASN A 4 25.22 8.68 -25.34
CA ASN A 4 24.69 8.61 -23.98
C ASN A 4 24.07 7.23 -23.73
N GLN A 5 24.84 6.32 -23.09
CA GLN A 5 24.38 4.97 -22.76
C GLN A 5 23.31 5.02 -21.65
N ARG A 6 22.05 4.94 -22.04
CA ARG A 6 20.93 4.75 -21.09
C ARG A 6 21.08 3.38 -20.42
N ARG A 7 21.13 3.36 -19.07
CA ARG A 7 21.12 2.13 -18.28
C ARG A 7 19.82 1.34 -18.54
N PRO A 8 19.87 0.00 -18.64
CA PRO A 8 18.68 -0.82 -18.81
C PRO A 8 17.94 -1.03 -17.47
N GLY A 9 16.60 -0.99 -17.53
CA GLY A 9 15.74 -1.83 -16.71
C GLY A 9 15.66 -1.56 -15.20
N PHE A 10 14.87 -0.56 -14.81
CA PHE A 10 14.01 -0.68 -13.62
C PHE A 10 12.56 -0.49 -14.08
N ARG A 11 11.86 -1.58 -14.40
CA ARG A 11 10.42 -1.54 -14.74
C ARG A 11 9.62 -1.85 -13.48
N LEU A 12 8.68 -0.96 -13.15
CA LEU A 12 7.71 -1.19 -12.10
C LEU A 12 6.65 -2.21 -12.60
N PRO A 13 6.23 -3.19 -11.77
CA PRO A 13 5.39 -4.31 -12.22
C PRO A 13 3.93 -3.94 -12.51
N TRP A 14 3.56 -2.66 -12.41
CA TRP A 14 2.21 -2.13 -12.60
C TRP A 14 2.09 -1.15 -13.78
N SER A 15 3.16 -0.92 -14.55
CA SER A 15 3.08 -0.11 -15.77
C SER A 15 2.51 -0.94 -16.94
N PRO A 16 1.31 -0.64 -17.48
CA PRO A 16 0.72 -1.40 -18.57
C PRO A 16 1.50 -1.20 -19.88
N GLU A 17 1.66 -2.26 -20.66
CA GLU A 17 2.38 -2.19 -21.95
C GLU A 17 1.55 -1.49 -23.03
N THR A 18 1.66 -0.17 -23.09
CA THR A 18 1.29 0.65 -24.27
C THR A 18 2.33 0.49 -25.39
N GLY A 19 2.49 -0.76 -25.84
CA GLY A 19 3.48 -1.20 -26.83
C GLY A 19 2.89 -1.37 -28.24
N GLY A 20 2.25 -0.34 -28.79
CA GLY A 20 1.70 -0.34 -30.16
C GLY A 20 2.19 0.88 -30.94
N PRO A 21 2.86 0.71 -32.10
CA PRO A 21 3.32 1.84 -32.91
C PRO A 21 2.22 2.36 -33.83
N LEU A 22 2.13 3.68 -34.02
CA LEU A 22 1.85 4.30 -35.32
C LEU A 22 1.95 5.84 -35.29
N ALA A 23 2.11 6.41 -36.49
CA ALA A 23 1.81 7.78 -36.91
C ALA A 23 2.45 8.95 -36.13
N GLU A 24 3.39 9.62 -36.81
CA GLU A 24 3.56 11.06 -36.68
C GLU A 24 2.22 11.76 -36.97
N SER A 25 1.88 12.80 -36.21
CA SER A 25 0.77 13.72 -36.53
C SER A 25 1.09 15.11 -35.98
N ASP A 26 1.72 15.92 -36.83
CA ASP A 26 1.86 17.35 -36.62
C ASP A 26 0.47 18.00 -36.58
N SER A 27 0.22 18.84 -35.57
CA SER A 27 -1.02 19.62 -35.43
C SER A 27 -0.79 20.80 -34.51
N SER A 28 -0.19 21.85 -35.08
CA SER A 28 -0.20 23.19 -34.49
C SER A 28 -1.63 23.71 -34.32
N ALA A 29 -2.05 23.99 -33.08
CA ALA A 29 -3.35 24.59 -32.77
C ALA A 29 -3.21 25.74 -31.78
N THR A 30 -2.99 26.97 -32.30
CA THR A 30 -3.12 28.19 -31.51
C THR A 30 -4.58 28.39 -31.11
N VAL A 31 -4.87 28.45 -29.80
CA VAL A 31 -6.18 28.88 -29.28
C VAL A 31 -5.97 30.04 -28.31
N THR A 32 -6.74 31.09 -28.51
CA THR A 32 -6.53 32.41 -27.89
C THR A 32 -7.24 32.53 -26.54
N ASN A 33 -6.56 33.14 -25.57
CA ASN A 33 -7.12 33.52 -24.27
C ASN A 33 -7.97 34.81 -24.38
N PRO A 34 -9.18 34.87 -23.80
CA PRO A 34 -9.83 36.13 -23.43
C PRO A 34 -10.03 36.26 -21.90
N ALA A 35 -9.82 37.47 -21.39
CA ALA A 35 -9.85 37.76 -19.95
C ALA A 35 -11.26 37.69 -19.33
N GLY A 36 -11.34 37.16 -18.11
CA GLY A 36 -12.50 37.23 -17.22
C GLY A 36 -12.12 37.85 -15.88
N SER A 37 -11.98 39.18 -15.83
CA SER A 37 -11.51 39.91 -14.65
C SER A 37 -12.65 40.27 -13.69
N VAL A 38 -12.64 39.71 -12.48
CA VAL A 38 -13.35 40.26 -11.31
C VAL A 38 -12.52 40.05 -10.03
N ALA A 39 -11.89 41.13 -9.57
CA ALA A 39 -11.72 41.38 -8.14
C ALA A 39 -13.03 42.04 -7.62
N ASN A 40 -13.27 42.31 -6.34
CA ASN A 40 -12.43 42.26 -5.14
C ASN A 40 -13.37 42.14 -3.91
N SER A 41 -12.90 41.60 -2.79
CA SER A 41 -13.29 42.05 -1.44
C SER A 41 -12.54 41.26 -0.37
N VAL A 42 -11.48 41.86 0.15
CA VAL A 42 -10.92 41.52 1.45
C VAL A 42 -11.71 42.25 2.54
N GLU A 43 -12.04 41.57 3.63
CA GLU A 43 -12.35 42.22 4.90
C GLU A 43 -11.23 41.91 5.89
N SER A 44 -10.83 42.89 6.70
CA SER A 44 -9.60 42.85 7.49
C SER A 44 -9.86 43.28 8.92
N VAL A 45 -9.48 42.44 9.87
CA VAL A 45 -9.50 42.75 11.31
C VAL A 45 -8.08 42.53 11.86
N THR A 46 -7.54 43.52 12.56
CA THR A 46 -6.11 43.60 12.90
C THR A 46 -5.85 44.08 14.33
N LYS A 47 -5.15 43.26 15.14
CA LYS A 47 -4.31 43.64 16.31
C LYS A 47 -5.01 44.41 17.47
N PRO A 48 -4.34 44.82 18.57
CA PRO A 48 -2.98 44.51 19.10
C PRO A 48 -3.00 43.84 20.52
N GLU A 49 -1.90 43.49 21.20
CA GLU A 49 -0.48 43.37 20.79
C GLU A 49 0.01 41.90 20.94
N GLU A 50 0.70 41.37 21.97
CA GLU A 50 1.56 41.87 23.08
C GLU A 50 2.66 40.81 23.38
N ALA A 51 3.72 41.12 24.17
CA ALA A 51 5.00 40.38 24.09
C ALA A 51 5.63 39.92 25.42
N GLU A 52 6.34 38.77 25.41
CA GLU A 52 7.56 38.58 26.22
C GLU A 52 8.53 37.48 25.71
N ALA A 53 9.82 37.66 26.07
CA ALA A 53 10.94 36.73 26.25
C ALA A 53 11.22 35.50 25.31
N ALA A 54 12.48 35.45 24.85
CA ALA A 54 13.23 34.24 24.47
C ALA A 54 14.02 33.70 25.72
N PRO A 55 14.84 32.61 25.72
CA PRO A 55 15.45 31.92 24.55
C PRO A 55 15.69 30.38 24.64
N ALA A 56 16.41 29.88 23.63
CA ALA A 56 17.28 28.69 23.58
C ALA A 56 16.64 27.28 23.33
N PRO A 57 17.35 26.37 22.62
CA PRO A 57 16.83 25.06 22.22
C PRO A 57 17.20 23.94 23.20
N SER A 58 16.33 22.93 23.31
CA SER A 58 16.63 21.66 24.00
C SER A 58 17.04 20.59 23.00
N ALA A 59 18.24 20.01 23.16
CA ALA A 59 18.74 18.95 22.30
C ALA A 59 18.32 17.57 22.83
N ALA A 60 17.55 16.82 22.04
CA ALA A 60 17.25 15.42 22.35
C ALA A 60 18.49 14.55 22.09
N SER A 61 19.01 13.91 23.15
CA SER A 61 20.20 13.07 23.06
C SER A 61 19.89 11.74 22.38
N GLY A 62 20.49 11.49 21.20
CA GLY A 62 20.43 10.19 20.54
C GLY A 62 21.40 9.21 21.21
N ALA A 63 20.87 8.13 21.80
CA ALA A 63 21.69 7.09 22.40
C ALA A 63 22.54 6.38 21.32
N GLY A 64 23.85 6.36 21.51
CA GLY A 64 24.76 5.62 20.64
C GLY A 64 24.95 4.18 21.12
N ASP A 65 24.58 3.22 20.27
CA ASP A 65 25.21 1.90 20.27
C ASP A 65 26.22 1.84 19.11
N GLY A 66 27.41 1.31 19.37
CA GLY A 66 28.63 1.70 18.66
C GLY A 66 29.85 0.88 19.02
N SER A 67 29.69 -0.43 19.09
CA SER A 67 30.73 -1.44 19.35
C SER A 67 32.12 -1.12 18.78
N ALA A 68 33.13 -1.10 19.66
CA ALA A 68 34.55 -1.20 19.31
C ALA A 68 35.31 -1.98 20.40
N ALA A 69 35.58 -3.26 20.15
CA ALA A 69 36.25 -4.13 21.12
C ALA A 69 37.74 -3.78 21.26
N SER A 70 38.17 -3.33 22.44
CA SER A 70 39.58 -3.17 22.79
C SER A 70 40.22 -4.54 23.05
N ALA A 71 40.69 -5.20 21.98
CA ALA A 71 41.51 -6.40 22.11
C ALA A 71 42.88 -6.02 22.71
N SER A 72 43.17 -6.54 23.90
CA SER A 72 44.46 -6.33 24.58
C SER A 72 45.48 -7.41 24.16
N PRO A 73 46.58 -7.06 23.48
CA PRO A 73 47.65 -8.00 23.19
C PRO A 73 48.62 -8.08 24.38
N ALA A 74 48.56 -9.17 25.14
CA ALA A 74 49.62 -9.51 26.08
C ALA A 74 50.91 -9.88 25.32
N GLN A 75 52.06 -9.36 25.75
CA GLN A 75 53.36 -9.93 25.40
C GLN A 75 54.21 -10.08 26.66
N THR A 76 54.70 -11.30 26.86
CA THR A 76 55.56 -11.71 27.99
C THR A 76 56.86 -12.25 27.43
N THR A 77 57.97 -11.57 27.72
CA THR A 77 59.37 -12.02 27.65
C THR A 77 60.13 -11.02 28.54
N GLU A 78 60.80 -11.37 29.64
CA GLU A 78 61.55 -12.58 30.03
C GLU A 78 62.93 -12.73 29.36
N ALA A 79 63.87 -11.92 29.88
CA ALA A 79 65.31 -12.15 29.98
C ALA A 79 65.78 -11.27 31.16
N GLU A 80 66.16 -11.78 32.34
CA GLU A 80 67.33 -12.60 32.70
C GLU A 80 68.61 -11.76 32.89
N GLN A 81 69.43 -12.14 33.89
CA GLN A 81 70.72 -11.56 34.32
C GLN A 81 70.61 -10.23 35.14
N ALA A 82 71.39 -10.04 36.21
CA ALA A 82 72.12 -10.99 37.05
C ALA A 82 72.35 -10.41 38.47
N LYS A 83 72.66 -11.28 39.43
CA LYS A 83 73.15 -10.88 40.77
C LYS A 83 74.61 -10.44 40.72
N ALA A 84 74.96 -9.40 41.47
CA ALA A 84 76.28 -9.22 42.05
C ALA A 84 76.17 -8.44 43.37
N ASP A 85 76.55 -9.07 44.47
CA ASP A 85 76.85 -8.42 45.75
C ASP A 85 78.37 -8.11 45.75
N ASP A 86 78.81 -6.92 46.21
CA ASP A 86 80.17 -6.72 46.75
C ASP A 86 80.22 -5.52 47.73
N GLU A 87 81.19 -5.53 48.66
CA GLU A 87 81.29 -4.59 49.79
C GLU A 87 82.33 -3.45 49.60
N PRO A 88 82.27 -2.36 50.38
CA PRO A 88 83.09 -1.15 50.16
C PRO A 88 84.35 -1.06 51.04
N VAL A 89 85.51 -0.78 50.43
CA VAL A 89 86.76 -0.32 51.10
C VAL A 89 87.57 0.62 50.17
N PRO A 90 88.50 1.47 50.67
CA PRO A 90 88.43 2.89 50.28
C PRO A 90 89.73 3.54 49.75
N ALA A 91 89.56 4.82 49.37
CA ALA A 91 90.55 5.90 49.37
C ALA A 91 91.70 5.89 48.34
N ALA A 92 91.54 6.74 47.31
CA ALA A 92 92.63 7.49 46.68
C ALA A 92 92.20 8.97 46.55
N THR A 93 93.16 9.91 46.51
CA THR A 93 92.89 11.36 46.50
C THR A 93 93.44 12.03 45.23
N ALA A 94 92.80 13.13 44.81
CA ALA A 94 92.95 13.81 43.51
C ALA A 94 92.37 12.99 42.33
N GLU A 95 91.75 13.59 41.30
CA GLU A 95 91.74 15.01 40.89
C GLU A 95 90.31 15.58 40.78
N SER A 96 89.99 16.65 41.51
CA SER A 96 88.62 17.19 41.62
C SER A 96 88.07 17.92 40.37
N GLY A 97 88.79 17.94 39.25
CA GLY A 97 88.36 18.67 38.04
C GLY A 97 87.45 17.87 37.09
N GLY A 98 87.54 16.54 37.08
CA GLY A 98 86.77 15.69 36.16
C GLY A 98 85.28 15.57 36.52
N ASP A 99 85.00 15.42 37.81
CA ASP A 99 83.64 15.21 38.33
C ASP A 99 82.70 16.41 38.09
N GLU A 100 83.24 17.63 38.12
CA GLU A 100 82.46 18.85 37.90
C GLU A 100 82.06 18.97 36.41
N PHE A 101 83.02 18.82 35.50
CA PHE A 101 82.76 18.77 34.05
C PHE A 101 81.75 17.67 33.66
N MET A 102 81.85 16.48 34.28
CA MET A 102 80.90 15.39 34.00
C MET A 102 79.49 15.69 34.52
N ARG A 103 79.33 16.41 35.65
CA ARG A 103 78.02 16.87 36.13
C ARG A 103 77.44 17.94 35.21
N ASP A 104 78.25 18.90 34.78
CA ASP A 104 77.82 19.95 33.84
C ASP A 104 77.44 19.38 32.47
N LEU A 105 78.19 18.39 31.97
CA LEU A 105 77.85 17.68 30.73
C LEU A 105 76.53 16.90 30.86
N VAL A 106 76.31 16.20 31.97
CA VAL A 106 75.04 15.49 32.23
C VAL A 106 73.88 16.47 32.42
N ALA A 107 74.10 17.61 33.06
CA ALA A 107 73.10 18.67 33.19
C ALA A 107 72.75 19.30 31.82
N ALA A 108 73.75 19.55 30.97
CA ALA A 108 73.55 20.04 29.61
C ALA A 108 72.83 19.02 28.72
N MET A 109 73.24 17.74 28.73
CA MET A 109 72.56 16.66 28.02
C MET A 109 71.11 16.50 28.49
N ARG A 110 70.85 16.63 29.79
CA ARG A 110 69.50 16.62 30.35
C ARG A 110 68.68 17.83 29.87
N GLY A 111 69.27 19.02 29.88
CA GLY A 111 68.64 20.24 29.35
C GLY A 111 68.20 20.07 27.89
N VAL A 112 69.12 19.59 27.03
CA VAL A 112 68.83 19.30 25.62
C VAL A 112 67.76 18.20 25.46
N ALA A 113 67.77 17.17 26.30
CA ALA A 113 66.75 16.12 26.27
C ALA A 113 65.36 16.62 26.72
N ASP A 114 65.31 17.45 27.76
CA ASP A 114 64.06 18.08 28.23
C ASP A 114 63.56 19.15 27.24
N GLU A 115 64.44 19.85 26.51
CA GLU A 115 64.10 20.79 25.41
C GLU A 115 63.58 20.05 24.16
N ALA A 116 64.24 18.97 23.73
CA ALA A 116 63.78 18.12 22.62
C ALA A 116 62.43 17.45 22.96
N ARG A 117 62.22 17.07 24.22
CA ARG A 117 60.94 16.58 24.72
C ARG A 117 59.85 17.66 24.70
N GLN A 118 60.16 18.89 25.13
CA GLN A 118 59.21 20.01 25.05
C GLN A 118 58.84 20.35 23.60
N THR A 119 59.82 20.32 22.70
CA THR A 119 59.63 20.56 21.25
C THR A 119 58.70 19.50 20.64
N THR A 120 59.01 18.22 20.80
CA THR A 120 58.19 17.12 20.26
C THR A 120 56.78 17.06 20.87
N VAL A 121 56.60 17.46 22.13
CA VAL A 121 55.28 17.61 22.75
C VAL A 121 54.51 18.80 22.16
N ALA A 122 55.16 19.94 21.91
CA ALA A 122 54.54 21.10 21.27
C ALA A 122 54.15 20.83 19.80
N GLU A 123 55.00 20.13 19.04
CA GLU A 123 54.70 19.66 17.68
C GLU A 123 53.49 18.72 17.67
N LEU A 124 53.44 17.75 18.60
CA LEU A 124 52.31 16.84 18.74
C LEU A 124 51.00 17.58 19.09
N HIS A 125 51.08 18.61 19.94
CA HIS A 125 49.92 19.47 20.22
C HIS A 125 49.47 20.27 18.99
N SER A 126 50.38 20.88 18.21
CA SER A 126 50.01 21.59 16.97
C SER A 126 49.32 20.65 15.97
N HIS A 127 49.88 19.47 15.76
CA HIS A 127 49.30 18.47 14.85
C HIS A 127 47.95 17.94 15.35
N ALA A 128 47.77 17.76 16.66
CA ALA A 128 46.47 17.39 17.25
C ALA A 128 45.43 18.50 17.03
N ASP A 129 45.78 19.75 17.30
CA ASP A 129 44.97 20.95 17.07
C ASP A 129 44.56 21.10 15.59
N GLU A 130 45.51 20.96 14.67
CA GLU A 130 45.27 20.96 13.22
C GLU A 130 44.31 19.83 12.81
N ARG A 131 44.49 18.63 13.38
CA ARG A 131 43.61 17.50 13.08
C ARG A 131 42.20 17.68 13.65
N VAL A 132 42.04 18.32 14.81
CA VAL A 132 40.73 18.69 15.37
C VAL A 132 40.03 19.68 14.44
N ARG A 133 40.68 20.79 14.06
CA ARG A 133 40.09 21.79 13.13
C ARG A 133 39.69 21.17 11.77
N SER A 134 40.50 20.24 11.27
CA SER A 134 40.17 19.44 10.08
C SER A 134 38.91 18.59 10.30
N LEU A 135 38.82 17.85 11.40
CA LEU A 135 37.65 17.01 11.71
C LEU A 135 36.37 17.82 11.97
N GLU A 136 36.48 19.01 12.55
CA GLU A 136 35.37 19.95 12.73
C GLU A 136 34.86 20.47 11.38
N THR A 137 35.76 20.87 10.48
CA THR A 137 35.44 21.29 9.11
C THR A 137 34.80 20.13 8.31
N ASP A 138 35.38 18.93 8.39
CA ASP A 138 34.83 17.72 7.78
C ASP A 138 33.45 17.34 8.35
N ALA A 139 33.20 17.64 9.63
CA ALA A 139 31.89 17.41 10.26
C ALA A 139 30.85 18.47 9.85
N GLU A 140 31.25 19.74 9.73
CA GLU A 140 30.41 20.83 9.22
C GLU A 140 29.89 20.51 7.81
N ALA A 141 30.81 20.26 6.86
CA ALA A 141 30.47 19.97 5.48
C ALA A 141 29.58 18.73 5.34
N ARG A 142 29.79 17.70 6.19
CA ARG A 142 28.90 16.52 6.24
C ARG A 142 27.51 16.84 6.81
N ARG A 143 27.40 17.71 7.82
CA ARG A 143 26.09 18.17 8.34
C ARG A 143 25.32 18.95 7.28
N GLU A 144 25.99 19.82 6.54
CA GLU A 144 25.39 20.58 5.44
C GLU A 144 24.93 19.67 4.29
N ALA A 145 25.79 18.76 3.83
CA ALA A 145 25.44 17.79 2.79
C ALA A 145 24.26 16.89 3.18
N LEU A 146 24.15 16.50 4.46
CA LEU A 146 23.01 15.74 4.97
C LEU A 146 21.71 16.57 5.02
N ARG A 147 21.77 17.85 5.40
CA ARG A 147 20.60 18.76 5.36
C ARG A 147 20.13 18.99 3.92
N ALA A 148 21.03 19.39 3.03
CA ALA A 148 20.71 19.63 1.62
C ALA A 148 20.13 18.38 0.93
N ARG A 149 20.60 17.18 1.29
CA ARG A 149 19.99 15.92 0.86
C ARG A 149 18.60 15.72 1.45
N ALA A 150 18.42 15.89 2.76
CA ALA A 150 17.11 15.71 3.40
C ALA A 150 16.06 16.70 2.86
N GLU A 151 16.44 17.94 2.58
CA GLU A 151 15.60 18.96 1.95
C GLU A 151 15.22 18.56 0.51
N ALA A 152 16.16 18.03 -0.28
CA ALA A 152 15.90 17.53 -1.63
C ALA A 152 15.01 16.26 -1.63
N ASP A 153 15.24 15.33 -0.70
CA ASP A 153 14.45 14.11 -0.52
C ASP A 153 12.99 14.48 -0.09
N VAL A 154 12.83 15.46 0.81
CA VAL A 154 11.50 16.00 1.22
C VAL A 154 10.79 16.71 0.06
N ALA A 155 11.49 17.53 -0.72
CA ALA A 155 10.92 18.18 -1.90
C ALA A 155 10.44 17.16 -2.94
N GLY A 156 11.25 16.13 -3.22
CA GLY A 156 10.90 15.05 -4.15
C GLY A 156 9.68 14.25 -3.69
N VAL A 157 9.53 14.00 -2.38
CA VAL A 157 8.32 13.36 -1.82
C VAL A 157 7.09 14.26 -1.95
N ALA A 158 7.22 15.58 -1.73
CA ALA A 158 6.12 16.52 -1.87
C ALA A 158 5.64 16.65 -3.33
N ASP A 159 6.56 16.75 -4.29
CA ASP A 159 6.23 16.79 -5.72
C ASP A 159 5.60 15.47 -6.19
N TRP A 160 6.11 14.32 -5.74
CA TRP A 160 5.50 13.02 -6.03
C TRP A 160 4.09 12.89 -5.47
N ALA A 161 3.89 13.27 -4.19
CA ALA A 161 2.58 13.19 -3.54
C ALA A 161 1.55 14.12 -4.21
N LYS A 162 1.99 15.31 -4.66
CA LYS A 162 1.15 16.22 -5.45
C LYS A 162 0.74 15.58 -6.77
N ALA A 163 1.70 15.09 -7.56
CA ALA A 163 1.46 14.48 -8.87
C ALA A 163 0.55 13.23 -8.78
N GLU A 164 0.75 12.39 -7.76
CA GLU A 164 -0.12 11.24 -7.51
C GLU A 164 -1.53 11.67 -7.08
N SER A 165 -1.69 12.76 -6.31
CA SER A 165 -3.01 13.32 -5.99
C SER A 165 -3.75 13.84 -7.23
N GLU A 166 -3.02 14.41 -8.20
CA GLU A 166 -3.56 14.89 -9.48
C GLU A 166 -3.94 13.70 -10.38
N ARG A 167 -3.11 12.65 -10.41
CA ARG A 167 -3.39 11.37 -11.09
C ARG A 167 -4.67 10.71 -10.57
N ILE A 168 -4.82 10.61 -9.24
CA ILE A 168 -6.00 10.00 -8.60
C ILE A 168 -7.28 10.81 -8.87
N LYS A 169 -7.21 12.15 -8.86
CA LYS A 169 -8.35 13.01 -9.22
C LYS A 169 -8.78 12.80 -10.67
N ALA A 170 -7.84 12.84 -11.62
CA ALA A 170 -8.11 12.61 -13.03
C ALA A 170 -8.70 11.20 -13.28
N GLU A 171 -8.21 10.17 -12.58
CA GLU A 171 -8.75 8.81 -12.67
C GLU A 171 -10.18 8.72 -12.10
N ALA A 172 -10.46 9.39 -10.97
CA ALA A 172 -11.79 9.44 -10.39
C ALA A 172 -12.80 10.19 -11.29
N GLU A 173 -12.40 11.33 -11.85
CA GLU A 173 -13.21 12.10 -12.80
C GLU A 173 -13.52 11.28 -14.07
N ALA A 174 -12.52 10.61 -14.65
CA ALA A 174 -12.72 9.72 -15.79
C ALA A 174 -13.69 8.56 -15.47
N ARG A 175 -13.59 7.95 -14.28
CA ARG A 175 -14.52 6.91 -13.83
C ARG A 175 -15.95 7.45 -13.67
N VAL A 176 -16.13 8.68 -13.16
CA VAL A 176 -17.44 9.33 -13.04
C VAL A 176 -18.05 9.63 -14.41
N VAL A 177 -17.27 10.16 -15.36
CA VAL A 177 -17.72 10.41 -16.74
C VAL A 177 -18.13 9.11 -17.43
N ALA A 178 -17.29 8.07 -17.34
CA ALA A 178 -17.59 6.76 -17.92
C ALA A 178 -18.88 6.14 -17.34
N ARG A 179 -19.07 6.20 -16.02
CA ARG A 179 -20.29 5.67 -15.37
C ARG A 179 -21.54 6.48 -15.72
N ARG A 180 -21.43 7.81 -15.89
CA ARG A 180 -22.55 8.65 -16.38
C ARG A 180 -22.96 8.27 -17.80
N ALA A 181 -22.00 8.15 -18.72
CA ALA A 181 -22.28 7.72 -20.10
C ALA A 181 -22.90 6.31 -20.16
N GLN A 182 -22.46 5.38 -19.31
CA GLN A 182 -23.07 4.05 -19.19
C GLN A 182 -24.53 4.10 -18.69
N LEU A 183 -24.83 4.95 -17.71
CA LEU A 183 -26.19 5.13 -17.20
C LEU A 183 -27.11 5.79 -18.25
N GLU A 184 -26.61 6.76 -18.99
CA GLU A 184 -27.33 7.40 -20.10
C GLU A 184 -27.68 6.40 -21.22
N GLN A 185 -26.73 5.52 -21.58
CA GLN A 185 -26.98 4.41 -22.51
C GLN A 185 -28.03 3.43 -21.98
N GLN A 186 -28.01 3.09 -20.68
CA GLN A 186 -28.99 2.20 -20.06
C GLN A 186 -30.40 2.82 -20.04
N ILE A 187 -30.51 4.11 -19.71
CA ILE A 187 -31.78 4.86 -19.73
C ILE A 187 -32.31 4.96 -21.16
N GLY A 188 -31.47 5.25 -22.15
CA GLY A 188 -31.83 5.28 -23.56
C GLY A 188 -32.34 3.93 -24.08
N ALA A 189 -31.69 2.83 -23.70
CA ALA A 189 -32.09 1.48 -24.09
C ALA A 189 -33.46 1.07 -23.51
N GLU A 190 -33.69 1.28 -22.22
CA GLU A 190 -35.00 0.98 -21.59
C GLU A 190 -36.11 1.93 -22.08
N THR A 191 -35.78 3.19 -22.42
CA THR A 191 -36.72 4.12 -23.06
C THR A 191 -37.14 3.61 -24.44
N ALA A 192 -36.19 3.30 -25.33
CA ALA A 192 -36.47 2.80 -26.67
C ALA A 192 -37.24 1.47 -26.66
N LYS A 193 -36.93 0.58 -25.70
CA LYS A 193 -37.68 -0.66 -25.43
C LYS A 193 -39.13 -0.37 -25.01
N THR A 194 -39.33 0.56 -24.07
CA THR A 194 -40.68 0.95 -23.58
C THR A 194 -41.51 1.59 -24.69
N GLU A 195 -40.90 2.42 -25.54
CA GLU A 195 -41.55 2.99 -26.73
C GLU A 195 -41.90 1.89 -27.75
N GLY A 196 -41.00 0.93 -27.98
CA GLY A 196 -41.25 -0.24 -28.83
C GLY A 196 -42.41 -1.10 -28.35
N GLU A 197 -42.44 -1.45 -27.06
CA GLU A 197 -43.55 -2.19 -26.46
C GLU A 197 -44.88 -1.40 -26.53
N THR A 198 -44.84 -0.10 -26.25
CA THR A 198 -46.02 0.79 -26.36
C THR A 198 -46.55 0.86 -27.79
N ASN A 199 -45.68 0.98 -28.79
CA ASN A 199 -46.05 1.03 -30.19
C ASN A 199 -46.56 -0.35 -30.69
N ALA A 200 -46.03 -1.45 -30.18
CA ALA A 200 -46.55 -2.81 -30.45
C ALA A 200 -47.92 -3.08 -29.79
N VAL A 201 -48.25 -2.43 -28.66
CA VAL A 201 -49.61 -2.43 -28.10
C VAL A 201 -50.55 -1.59 -28.98
N ARG A 202 -50.18 -0.35 -29.31
CA ARG A 202 -50.97 0.53 -30.20
C ARG A 202 -51.25 -0.11 -31.56
N GLY A 203 -50.26 -0.75 -32.17
CA GLY A 203 -50.40 -1.47 -33.44
C GLY A 203 -51.43 -2.60 -33.39
N ARG A 204 -51.38 -3.44 -32.35
CA ARG A 204 -52.37 -4.52 -32.13
C ARG A 204 -53.79 -3.99 -31.94
N VAL A 205 -53.96 -2.86 -31.25
CA VAL A 205 -55.28 -2.20 -31.10
C VAL A 205 -55.78 -1.67 -32.43
N ALA A 206 -54.96 -0.91 -33.16
CA ALA A 206 -55.33 -0.35 -34.47
C ALA A 206 -55.52 -1.42 -35.57
N GLU A 207 -55.01 -2.63 -35.38
CA GLU A 207 -55.33 -3.81 -36.20
C GLU A 207 -56.71 -4.37 -35.89
N TYR A 208 -57.00 -4.64 -34.62
CA TYR A 208 -58.32 -5.10 -34.18
C TYR A 208 -59.45 -4.10 -34.50
N GLU A 209 -59.19 -2.80 -34.42
CA GLU A 209 -60.13 -1.75 -34.84
C GLU A 209 -60.43 -1.81 -36.36
N ARG A 210 -59.42 -2.15 -37.19
CA ARG A 210 -59.62 -2.37 -38.63
C ARG A 210 -60.38 -3.67 -38.92
N GLU A 211 -60.11 -4.75 -38.18
CA GLU A 211 -60.88 -6.00 -38.26
C GLU A 211 -62.35 -5.78 -37.90
N LEU A 212 -62.63 -5.07 -36.80
CA LEU A 212 -63.99 -4.70 -36.41
C LEU A 212 -64.65 -3.80 -37.45
N GLY A 213 -63.95 -2.80 -37.99
CA GLY A 213 -64.47 -1.93 -39.05
C GLY A 213 -64.89 -2.69 -40.30
N ALA A 214 -64.04 -3.61 -40.78
CA ALA A 214 -64.34 -4.48 -41.91
C ALA A 214 -65.52 -5.43 -41.62
N TYR A 215 -65.57 -5.99 -40.41
CA TYR A 215 -66.65 -6.85 -39.93
C TYR A 215 -68.01 -6.12 -39.87
N TYR A 216 -68.04 -4.88 -39.37
CA TYR A 216 -69.26 -4.07 -39.35
C TYR A 216 -69.71 -3.63 -40.75
N ALA A 217 -68.78 -3.34 -41.66
CA ALA A 217 -69.11 -3.10 -43.06
C ALA A 217 -69.76 -4.36 -43.70
N GLN A 218 -69.19 -5.55 -43.47
CA GLN A 218 -69.76 -6.81 -43.94
C GLN A 218 -71.16 -7.09 -43.36
N LEU A 219 -71.38 -6.78 -42.07
CA LEU A 219 -72.71 -6.93 -41.45
C LEU A 219 -73.77 -6.02 -42.08
N ALA A 220 -73.39 -4.84 -42.57
CA ALA A 220 -74.31 -3.89 -43.19
C ALA A 220 -74.81 -4.32 -44.59
N GLU A 221 -74.09 -5.21 -45.27
CA GLU A 221 -74.48 -5.77 -46.58
C GLU A 221 -75.50 -6.92 -46.45
N ILE A 222 -75.56 -7.58 -45.29
CA ILE A 222 -76.35 -8.80 -45.08
C ILE A 222 -77.81 -8.46 -44.73
N ASN A 223 -78.69 -8.66 -45.71
CA ASN A 223 -80.13 -8.36 -45.59
C ASN A 223 -80.99 -9.55 -45.09
N ASP A 224 -80.44 -10.76 -45.01
CA ASP A 224 -81.13 -11.94 -44.45
C ASP A 224 -80.87 -12.08 -42.94
N PRO A 225 -81.90 -12.14 -42.08
CA PRO A 225 -81.73 -12.31 -40.63
C PRO A 225 -81.05 -13.64 -40.24
N ALA A 226 -81.17 -14.71 -41.03
CA ALA A 226 -80.50 -15.98 -40.74
C ALA A 226 -78.98 -15.88 -41.00
N ALA A 227 -78.58 -15.33 -42.16
CA ALA A 227 -77.20 -15.01 -42.48
C ALA A 227 -76.61 -13.98 -41.49
N PHE A 228 -77.36 -12.96 -41.08
CA PHE A 228 -76.93 -11.99 -40.07
C PHE A 228 -76.63 -12.68 -38.73
N ALA A 229 -77.50 -13.57 -38.26
CA ALA A 229 -77.27 -14.35 -37.04
C ALA A 229 -76.09 -15.35 -37.15
N ALA A 230 -75.73 -15.77 -38.37
CA ALA A 230 -74.54 -16.58 -38.62
C ALA A 230 -73.25 -15.72 -38.63
N ALA A 231 -73.29 -14.52 -39.20
CA ALA A 231 -72.18 -13.56 -39.19
C ALA A 231 -71.93 -12.98 -37.78
N ALA A 232 -72.98 -12.72 -37.00
CA ALA A 232 -72.91 -12.27 -35.61
C ALA A 232 -72.07 -13.21 -34.71
N LYS A 233 -72.10 -14.53 -34.99
CA LYS A 233 -71.30 -15.54 -34.28
C LYS A 233 -69.81 -15.57 -34.66
N ARG A 234 -69.40 -14.80 -35.66
CA ARG A 234 -68.01 -14.67 -36.15
C ARG A 234 -67.35 -13.35 -35.75
N MET A 235 -67.91 -12.64 -34.77
CA MET A 235 -67.33 -11.38 -34.27
C MET A 235 -65.84 -11.56 -33.91
N PRO A 236 -64.93 -10.69 -34.41
CA PRO A 236 -63.53 -10.69 -34.04
C PRO A 236 -63.37 -10.68 -32.51
N ARG A 237 -62.41 -11.47 -32.00
CA ARG A 237 -62.10 -11.51 -30.56
C ARG A 237 -60.98 -10.52 -30.25
N PRO A 238 -61.06 -9.78 -29.13
CA PRO A 238 -60.02 -8.81 -28.79
C PRO A 238 -58.66 -9.51 -28.60
N PRO A 239 -57.56 -8.94 -29.14
CA PRO A 239 -56.23 -9.52 -29.00
C PRO A 239 -55.75 -9.43 -27.54
N THR A 240 -54.95 -10.41 -27.12
CA THR A 240 -54.26 -10.34 -25.82
C THR A 240 -53.13 -9.31 -25.89
N LEU A 241 -53.19 -8.30 -25.01
CA LEU A 241 -52.23 -7.19 -25.01
C LEU A 241 -50.92 -7.49 -24.26
N THR A 242 -50.81 -8.66 -23.63
CA THR A 242 -49.64 -9.17 -22.89
C THR A 242 -48.32 -8.93 -23.62
N ASN A 243 -47.22 -8.71 -22.86
CA ASN A 243 -45.92 -8.26 -23.40
C ASN A 243 -45.40 -9.17 -24.53
N ALA A 244 -45.47 -8.66 -25.76
CA ALA A 244 -45.09 -9.38 -26.97
C ALA A 244 -43.58 -9.68 -27.06
N SER A 245 -42.75 -9.03 -26.24
CA SER A 245 -41.32 -9.28 -26.07
C SER A 245 -41.01 -10.77 -25.85
N ALA A 246 -41.78 -11.47 -25.02
CA ALA A 246 -41.61 -12.91 -24.79
C ALA A 246 -42.09 -13.77 -25.99
N ALA A 247 -43.17 -13.37 -26.66
CA ALA A 247 -43.76 -14.12 -27.77
C ALA A 247 -42.91 -14.04 -29.05
N SER A 248 -42.31 -12.88 -29.34
CA SER A 248 -41.49 -12.70 -30.54
C SER A 248 -40.18 -13.48 -30.50
N ALA A 249 -39.64 -13.78 -29.30
CA ALA A 249 -38.48 -14.66 -29.14
C ALA A 249 -38.84 -16.14 -29.39
N ALA A 250 -40.02 -16.57 -28.94
CA ALA A 250 -40.50 -17.95 -29.14
C ALA A 250 -40.81 -18.28 -30.62
N ALA A 251 -41.25 -17.29 -31.40
CA ALA A 251 -41.68 -17.47 -32.79
C ALA A 251 -40.55 -17.79 -33.79
N VAL A 252 -39.28 -17.60 -33.42
CA VAL A 252 -38.11 -17.89 -34.29
C VAL A 252 -37.41 -19.20 -33.95
N ALA A 253 -37.84 -19.91 -32.90
CA ALA A 253 -37.17 -21.07 -32.33
C ALA A 253 -37.55 -22.43 -32.98
N SER A 254 -37.74 -22.44 -34.31
CA SER A 254 -37.86 -23.64 -35.16
C SER A 254 -37.73 -23.22 -36.63
N PRO A 255 -36.97 -23.96 -37.48
CA PRO A 255 -37.04 -25.41 -37.56
C PRO A 255 -35.73 -26.21 -37.42
N ALA A 256 -35.90 -27.49 -37.08
CA ALA A 256 -35.07 -28.68 -37.34
C ALA A 256 -33.56 -28.50 -37.69
N SER A 257 -32.72 -28.93 -36.75
CA SER A 257 -31.30 -29.27 -37.00
C SER A 257 -31.14 -30.66 -37.63
N PRO A 258 -30.17 -30.86 -38.56
CA PRO A 258 -29.50 -32.13 -38.77
C PRO A 258 -28.16 -32.17 -37.99
N ALA A 259 -27.95 -33.22 -37.19
CA ALA A 259 -26.83 -33.31 -36.25
C ALA A 259 -25.52 -33.88 -36.86
N PRO A 260 -24.34 -33.49 -36.35
CA PRO A 260 -23.15 -34.34 -36.29
C PRO A 260 -23.21 -35.24 -35.03
N THR A 261 -22.35 -36.26 -34.95
CA THR A 261 -22.48 -37.39 -33.99
C THR A 261 -21.14 -37.72 -33.30
N VAL A 262 -21.19 -38.06 -32.00
CA VAL A 262 -20.07 -38.55 -31.13
C VAL A 262 -18.99 -37.47 -30.83
N ALA A 263 -18.35 -37.39 -29.64
CA ALA A 263 -18.23 -38.29 -28.49
C ALA A 263 -18.50 -37.59 -27.11
N PRO A 264 -18.53 -38.31 -25.96
CA PRO A 264 -18.86 -37.75 -24.64
C PRO A 264 -17.68 -37.64 -23.66
N GLU A 265 -17.79 -36.69 -22.71
CA GLU A 265 -17.11 -36.58 -21.41
C GLU A 265 -17.71 -35.35 -20.66
N GLU A 266 -17.65 -35.17 -19.34
CA GLU A 266 -18.18 -35.96 -18.22
C GLU A 266 -18.19 -35.04 -16.97
N GLU A 267 -19.35 -34.84 -16.30
CA GLU A 267 -19.51 -34.16 -14.98
C GLU A 267 -19.02 -32.68 -14.82
N ALA A 268 -19.51 -31.85 -13.89
CA ALA A 268 -20.79 -31.83 -13.16
C ALA A 268 -21.16 -30.38 -12.72
N SER A 269 -22.43 -30.20 -12.34
CA SER A 269 -23.05 -28.96 -11.84
C SER A 269 -22.61 -28.56 -10.42
N VAL A 270 -22.42 -27.26 -10.13
CA VAL A 270 -23.28 -26.50 -9.19
C VAL A 270 -23.21 -24.97 -9.44
N GLU A 271 -24.34 -24.26 -9.29
CA GLU A 271 -24.35 -22.83 -8.90
C GLU A 271 -24.12 -22.68 -7.38
N PRO A 272 -23.81 -21.48 -6.86
CA PRO A 272 -24.93 -20.73 -6.25
C PRO A 272 -24.87 -19.18 -6.29
N ALA A 273 -26.07 -18.60 -6.28
CA ALA A 273 -26.46 -17.40 -5.51
C ALA A 273 -25.73 -16.05 -5.73
N THR A 274 -26.39 -15.20 -6.53
CA THR A 274 -26.80 -13.83 -6.14
C THR A 274 -25.88 -13.05 -5.18
N GLY A 275 -24.83 -12.43 -5.71
CA GLY A 275 -24.09 -11.38 -4.99
C GLY A 275 -24.96 -10.13 -4.80
N GLY A 276 -25.25 -9.77 -3.55
CA GLY A 276 -26.12 -8.64 -3.22
C GLY A 276 -25.52 -7.28 -3.62
N SER A 277 -26.21 -6.55 -4.50
CA SER A 277 -25.85 -5.17 -4.84
C SER A 277 -26.17 -4.23 -3.68
N ASN A 278 -25.14 -3.84 -2.91
CA ASN A 278 -25.22 -2.72 -1.97
C ASN A 278 -25.37 -1.40 -2.76
N GLY A 279 -26.60 -1.12 -3.21
CA GLY A 279 -26.96 0.15 -3.80
C GLY A 279 -26.98 1.23 -2.72
N VAL A 280 -25.93 2.06 -2.69
CA VAL A 280 -25.95 3.30 -1.89
C VAL A 280 -27.06 4.21 -2.41
N PRO A 281 -28.09 4.55 -1.61
CA PRO A 281 -29.13 5.46 -2.06
C PRO A 281 -28.56 6.87 -2.18
N ALA A 282 -28.75 7.50 -3.34
CA ALA A 282 -28.69 8.95 -3.41
C ALA A 282 -29.82 9.50 -2.53
N GLY A 283 -29.47 10.26 -1.49
CA GLY A 283 -30.35 10.47 -0.34
C GLY A 283 -31.52 11.43 -0.57
N PRO A 284 -32.55 11.37 0.31
CA PRO A 284 -33.39 12.53 0.59
C PRO A 284 -32.58 13.61 1.35
N ALA A 285 -33.19 14.77 1.59
CA ALA A 285 -32.56 15.84 2.35
C ALA A 285 -32.30 15.43 3.82
N VAL A 286 -31.22 15.94 4.41
CA VAL A 286 -30.86 15.72 5.82
C VAL A 286 -32.00 16.18 6.71
N HIS A 287 -32.63 15.23 7.42
CA HIS A 287 -33.58 15.55 8.47
C HIS A 287 -32.79 15.89 9.75
N PRO A 288 -33.17 16.93 10.53
CA PRO A 288 -32.40 17.37 11.70
C PRO A 288 -32.32 16.33 12.83
N ALA A 289 -33.15 15.27 12.79
CA ALA A 289 -33.04 14.14 13.70
C ALA A 289 -31.82 13.23 13.42
N GLU A 290 -31.28 13.24 12.20
CA GLU A 290 -30.13 12.39 11.85
C GLU A 290 -28.81 12.96 12.37
N GLU A 291 -28.67 14.28 12.52
CA GLU A 291 -27.53 14.90 13.21
C GLU A 291 -27.53 14.58 14.71
N GLU A 292 -28.70 14.48 15.35
CA GLU A 292 -28.83 14.06 16.76
C GLU A 292 -28.44 12.58 16.95
N VAL A 293 -28.78 11.70 15.99
CA VAL A 293 -28.34 10.29 15.99
C VAL A 293 -26.83 10.17 15.67
N LEU A 294 -26.29 10.99 14.77
CA LEU A 294 -24.86 11.01 14.45
C LEU A 294 -24.01 11.54 15.62
N THR A 295 -24.45 12.59 16.31
CA THR A 295 -23.76 13.13 17.50
C THR A 295 -23.89 12.19 18.70
N ALA A 296 -25.03 11.53 18.90
CA ALA A 296 -25.15 10.46 19.88
C ALA A 296 -24.17 9.30 19.60
N ARG A 297 -24.05 8.86 18.33
CA ARG A 297 -23.06 7.86 17.93
C ARG A 297 -21.61 8.34 18.08
N LEU A 298 -21.32 9.61 17.82
CA LEU A 298 -19.98 10.17 18.05
C LEU A 298 -19.63 10.14 19.53
N ALA A 299 -20.56 10.51 20.41
CA ALA A 299 -20.38 10.45 21.86
C ALA A 299 -20.26 9.01 22.39
N GLU A 300 -20.97 8.04 21.79
CA GLU A 300 -20.81 6.61 22.08
C GLU A 300 -19.43 6.07 21.63
N LEU A 301 -18.90 6.58 20.51
CA LEU A 301 -17.57 6.23 20.01
C LEU A 301 -16.44 6.86 20.87
N ASP A 302 -16.57 8.13 21.25
CA ASP A 302 -15.65 8.78 22.19
C ASP A 302 -15.72 8.14 23.59
N ALA A 303 -16.90 7.72 24.06
CA ALA A 303 -17.05 7.03 25.33
C ALA A 303 -16.42 5.62 25.33
N THR A 304 -16.43 4.91 24.20
CA THR A 304 -15.73 3.62 24.06
C THR A 304 -14.21 3.82 23.92
N LEU A 305 -13.75 4.80 23.13
CA LEU A 305 -12.33 5.17 23.04
C LEU A 305 -11.75 5.66 24.38
N ALA A 306 -12.51 6.42 25.16
CA ALA A 306 -12.12 6.85 26.50
C ALA A 306 -12.21 5.72 27.55
N GLY A 307 -13.11 4.75 27.36
CA GLY A 307 -13.29 3.58 28.23
C GLY A 307 -12.14 2.59 28.16
N ASP A 308 -11.67 2.26 26.94
CA ASP A 308 -10.55 1.33 26.73
C ASP A 308 -9.22 1.84 27.31
N GLY A 309 -9.07 3.17 27.47
CA GLY A 309 -7.91 3.78 28.12
C GLY A 309 -7.67 3.35 29.59
N ALA A 310 -8.66 2.71 30.24
CA ALA A 310 -8.54 2.18 31.60
C ALA A 310 -8.38 0.65 31.65
N ALA A 311 -8.47 -0.06 30.52
CA ALA A 311 -8.37 -1.51 30.44
C ALA A 311 -6.91 -2.00 30.30
N VAL A 312 -5.99 -1.46 31.11
CA VAL A 312 -4.57 -1.89 31.15
C VAL A 312 -4.41 -3.22 31.92
N ALA A 313 -5.20 -4.21 31.51
CA ALA A 313 -5.15 -5.59 31.98
C ALA A 313 -4.01 -6.32 31.27
N THR A 314 -2.77 -6.01 31.65
CA THR A 314 -1.54 -6.71 31.24
C THR A 314 -1.53 -7.09 29.75
N ALA A 315 -1.43 -6.09 28.87
CA ALA A 315 -1.25 -6.33 27.43
C ALA A 315 0.02 -7.17 27.20
N ALA A 316 -0.16 -8.48 27.09
CA ALA A 316 0.93 -9.43 26.87
C ALA A 316 1.53 -9.12 25.50
N GLU A 317 2.82 -8.80 25.48
CA GLU A 317 3.52 -8.21 24.33
C GLU A 317 3.18 -8.97 23.04
N GLN A 318 2.37 -8.34 22.18
CA GLN A 318 1.82 -8.98 20.99
C GLN A 318 2.86 -8.96 19.88
N ILE A 319 3.27 -10.14 19.43
CA ILE A 319 4.24 -10.33 18.36
C ILE A 319 3.51 -10.83 17.12
N THR A 320 3.91 -10.33 15.95
CA THR A 320 3.43 -10.79 14.65
C THR A 320 4.48 -11.67 13.99
N THR A 321 4.27 -12.98 13.99
CA THR A 321 5.14 -13.92 13.27
C THR A 321 4.72 -14.02 11.80
N GLU A 322 5.69 -13.87 10.88
CA GLU A 322 5.48 -14.07 9.44
C GLU A 322 5.67 -15.55 9.07
N ILE A 323 4.67 -16.16 8.43
CA ILE A 323 4.62 -17.58 8.08
C ILE A 323 4.51 -17.69 6.55
N VAL A 324 5.58 -18.13 5.89
CA VAL A 324 5.65 -18.27 4.43
C VAL A 324 5.40 -19.72 4.05
N VAL A 325 4.28 -19.99 3.35
CA VAL A 325 3.80 -21.36 3.11
C VAL A 325 3.94 -21.77 1.65
N LYS A 326 4.52 -22.96 1.44
CA LYS A 326 4.66 -23.66 0.16
C LYS A 326 3.80 -24.93 0.16
N GLY A 327 3.30 -25.32 -1.01
CA GLY A 327 2.43 -26.50 -1.20
C GLY A 327 0.93 -26.19 -1.30
N LEU A 328 0.49 -24.98 -0.94
CA LEU A 328 -0.91 -24.53 -1.03
C LEU A 328 -1.35 -24.29 -2.49
N GLY A 329 -1.61 -25.38 -3.23
CA GLY A 329 -1.93 -25.35 -4.67
C GLY A 329 -3.36 -24.96 -5.06
N SER A 330 -4.23 -24.61 -4.12
CA SER A 330 -5.63 -24.24 -4.40
C SER A 330 -6.16 -23.18 -3.43
N PHE A 331 -7.14 -22.38 -3.88
CA PHE A 331 -7.79 -21.36 -3.04
C PHE A 331 -8.39 -21.96 -1.76
N GLY A 332 -9.06 -23.11 -1.87
CA GLY A 332 -9.61 -23.83 -0.72
C GLY A 332 -8.57 -24.27 0.30
N ALA A 333 -7.37 -24.68 -0.14
CA ALA A 333 -6.26 -24.99 0.76
C ALA A 333 -5.74 -23.75 1.48
N ILE A 334 -5.65 -22.61 0.77
CA ILE A 334 -5.19 -21.32 1.34
C ILE A 334 -6.17 -20.79 2.38
N THR A 335 -7.49 -20.81 2.08
CA THR A 335 -8.52 -20.41 3.04
C THR A 335 -8.63 -21.37 4.21
N GLY A 336 -8.52 -22.68 3.96
CA GLY A 336 -8.51 -23.72 4.98
C GLY A 336 -7.35 -23.55 5.96
N PHE A 337 -6.11 -23.41 5.47
CA PHE A 337 -4.95 -23.15 6.33
C PHE A 337 -5.09 -21.87 7.14
N ARG A 338 -5.64 -20.79 6.56
CA ARG A 338 -5.95 -19.56 7.31
C ARG A 338 -6.96 -19.81 8.43
N GLN A 339 -8.02 -20.56 8.16
CA GLN A 339 -9.07 -20.88 9.14
C GLN A 339 -8.54 -21.78 10.25
N SER A 340 -7.75 -22.80 9.92
CA SER A 340 -7.06 -23.67 10.88
C SER A 340 -6.13 -22.88 11.81
N LEU A 341 -5.28 -21.99 11.28
CA LEU A 341 -4.46 -21.08 12.10
C LEU A 341 -5.30 -20.14 12.98
N SER A 342 -6.38 -19.57 12.42
CA SER A 342 -7.27 -18.66 13.16
C SER A 342 -8.14 -19.37 14.22
N GLY A 343 -8.10 -20.71 14.27
CA GLY A 343 -8.79 -21.53 15.25
C GLY A 343 -7.88 -22.11 16.35
N VAL A 344 -6.59 -21.76 16.36
CA VAL A 344 -5.68 -22.17 17.44
C VAL A 344 -5.81 -21.20 18.61
N ASP A 345 -6.07 -21.76 19.80
CA ASP A 345 -6.07 -20.99 21.05
C ASP A 345 -4.71 -20.30 21.26
N GLY A 346 -4.73 -18.99 21.50
CA GLY A 346 -3.53 -18.14 21.56
C GLY A 346 -3.14 -17.42 20.25
N ILE A 347 -3.78 -17.69 19.11
CA ILE A 347 -3.65 -16.85 17.89
C ILE A 347 -4.82 -15.88 17.81
N GLU A 348 -4.57 -14.58 17.97
CA GLU A 348 -5.61 -13.55 18.01
C GLU A 348 -6.09 -13.14 16.60
N GLY A 349 -5.22 -13.23 15.59
CA GLY A 349 -5.58 -12.83 14.24
C GLY A 349 -4.57 -13.27 13.19
N VAL A 350 -5.08 -13.60 11.99
CA VAL A 350 -4.26 -14.02 10.85
C VAL A 350 -4.56 -13.18 9.62
N ALA A 351 -3.62 -12.30 9.25
CA ALA A 351 -3.63 -11.61 7.97
C ALA A 351 -2.99 -12.50 6.87
N LEU A 352 -3.40 -12.31 5.62
CA LEU A 352 -2.85 -13.01 4.46
C LEU A 352 -2.42 -11.99 3.39
N SER A 353 -1.23 -12.19 2.85
CA SER A 353 -0.66 -11.41 1.75
C SER A 353 0.04 -12.31 0.74
N LEU A 354 0.24 -11.83 -0.49
CA LEU A 354 0.98 -12.53 -1.53
C LEU A 354 2.38 -11.93 -1.65
N GLY A 355 3.41 -12.76 -1.45
CA GLY A 355 4.81 -12.36 -1.58
C GLY A 355 5.21 -12.13 -3.04
N GLN A 356 6.31 -11.40 -3.26
CA GLN A 356 6.82 -11.06 -4.60
C GLN A 356 7.13 -12.28 -5.48
N THR A 357 7.40 -13.45 -4.88
CA THR A 357 7.66 -14.72 -5.57
C THR A 357 6.41 -15.55 -5.84
N GLY A 358 5.21 -15.05 -5.50
CA GLY A 358 3.96 -15.80 -5.54
C GLY A 358 3.75 -16.75 -4.35
N GLU A 359 4.63 -16.69 -3.34
CA GLU A 359 4.47 -17.45 -2.09
C GLU A 359 3.41 -16.79 -1.19
N PHE A 360 2.61 -17.60 -0.49
CA PHE A 360 1.60 -17.09 0.43
C PHE A 360 2.23 -16.76 1.78
N VAL A 361 2.03 -15.51 2.22
CA VAL A 361 2.65 -14.94 3.41
C VAL A 361 1.54 -14.60 4.40
N PHE A 362 1.40 -15.45 5.41
CA PHE A 362 0.47 -15.25 6.52
C PHE A 362 1.18 -14.49 7.64
N ARG A 363 0.45 -13.65 8.37
CA ARG A 363 0.97 -12.93 9.54
C ARG A 363 0.04 -13.22 10.70
N ALA A 364 0.53 -14.01 11.65
CA ALA A 364 -0.21 -14.40 12.85
C ALA A 364 0.19 -13.51 14.01
N THR A 365 -0.78 -12.86 14.65
CA THR A 365 -0.60 -12.07 15.87
C THR A 365 -0.91 -12.95 17.09
N HIS A 366 0.01 -13.00 18.04
CA HIS A 366 -0.06 -13.84 19.23
C HIS A 366 0.76 -13.23 20.38
N PRO A 367 0.55 -13.67 21.64
CA PRO A 367 1.42 -13.28 22.76
C PRO A 367 2.86 -13.75 22.56
N ALA A 368 3.85 -12.97 23.04
CA ALA A 368 5.29 -13.24 22.87
C ALA A 368 5.77 -14.64 23.33
N GLY A 369 5.05 -15.30 24.25
CA GLY A 369 5.38 -16.65 24.73
C GLY A 369 4.77 -17.81 23.94
N PHE A 370 4.03 -17.56 22.85
CA PHE A 370 3.29 -18.58 22.11
C PHE A 370 4.12 -19.22 20.98
N ASP A 371 4.22 -20.57 21.00
CA ASP A 371 4.96 -21.34 19.99
C ASP A 371 4.11 -21.65 18.74
N VAL A 372 4.19 -20.75 17.76
CA VAL A 372 3.56 -20.87 16.44
C VAL A 372 4.04 -22.12 15.67
N ARG A 373 5.28 -22.58 15.87
CA ARG A 373 5.79 -23.81 15.22
C ARG A 373 5.08 -25.04 15.76
N SER A 374 4.93 -25.16 17.08
CA SER A 374 4.23 -26.29 17.68
C SER A 374 2.74 -26.29 17.31
N ALA A 375 2.12 -25.11 17.21
CA ALA A 375 0.77 -24.96 16.69
C ALA A 375 0.62 -25.48 15.24
N ILE A 376 1.46 -25.03 14.30
CA ILE A 376 1.44 -25.48 12.90
C ILE A 376 1.67 -27.00 12.79
N THR A 377 2.63 -27.52 13.55
CA THR A 377 2.95 -28.96 13.57
C THR A 377 1.79 -29.80 14.10
N THR A 378 1.02 -29.26 15.05
CA THR A 378 -0.18 -29.91 15.60
C THR A 378 -1.37 -29.88 14.63
N LEU A 379 -1.52 -28.79 13.86
CA LEU A 379 -2.60 -28.64 12.87
C LEU A 379 -2.45 -29.56 11.65
N GLU A 380 -1.24 -29.67 11.11
CA GLU A 380 -0.97 -30.34 9.82
C GLU A 380 -0.29 -31.71 9.97
N GLY A 381 0.17 -32.05 11.19
CA GLY A 381 0.84 -33.32 11.49
C GLY A 381 2.16 -33.51 10.73
N GLU A 382 2.47 -34.78 10.42
CA GLU A 382 3.70 -35.16 9.70
C GLU A 382 3.80 -34.58 8.27
N GLY A 383 2.70 -34.05 7.72
CA GLY A 383 2.67 -33.41 6.41
C GLY A 383 3.29 -32.00 6.35
N ALA A 384 3.65 -31.40 7.50
CA ALA A 384 4.24 -30.06 7.57
C ALA A 384 5.71 -30.07 7.99
N LYS A 385 6.59 -29.57 7.11
CA LYS A 385 7.98 -29.26 7.44
C LYS A 385 8.12 -27.77 7.79
N VAL A 386 8.47 -27.47 9.04
CA VAL A 386 8.60 -26.09 9.57
C VAL A 386 10.07 -25.71 9.81
N GLU A 387 10.60 -24.81 8.98
CA GLU A 387 11.97 -24.30 9.03
C GLU A 387 12.00 -22.86 9.59
N ASP A 388 12.97 -22.52 10.44
CA ASP A 388 13.17 -21.15 10.91
C ASP A 388 13.80 -20.28 9.82
N ARG A 389 13.43 -19.00 9.80
CA ARG A 389 14.04 -17.97 8.97
C ARG A 389 14.83 -17.00 9.87
N PRO A 390 16.03 -16.54 9.48
CA PRO A 390 16.84 -15.64 10.32
C PRO A 390 16.20 -14.27 10.59
N GLU A 391 15.09 -13.95 9.92
CA GLU A 391 14.29 -12.73 10.06
C GLU A 391 13.13 -12.91 11.07
N GLY A 392 13.12 -13.97 11.88
CA GLY A 392 12.09 -14.27 12.88
C GLY A 392 10.80 -14.89 12.33
N GLY A 393 10.72 -15.10 11.02
CA GLY A 393 9.61 -15.81 10.37
C GLY A 393 9.78 -17.32 10.32
N LEU A 394 8.69 -18.03 9.99
CA LEU A 394 8.67 -19.47 9.73
C LEU A 394 8.48 -19.73 8.24
N ARG A 395 9.19 -20.71 7.68
CA ARG A 395 8.89 -21.31 6.37
C ARG A 395 8.21 -22.65 6.59
N VAL A 396 7.01 -22.80 6.05
CA VAL A 396 6.24 -24.04 6.11
C VAL A 396 6.18 -24.66 4.72
N THR A 397 6.53 -25.93 4.60
CA THR A 397 6.27 -26.72 3.38
C THR A 397 5.26 -27.80 3.71
N LEU A 398 4.10 -27.77 3.05
CA LEU A 398 3.02 -28.74 3.22
C LEU A 398 3.07 -29.74 2.06
N ASP A 399 3.28 -31.02 2.37
CA ASP A 399 3.16 -32.12 1.41
C ASP A 399 1.79 -32.80 1.55
N ARG A 400 0.75 -32.06 1.14
CA ARG A 400 -0.58 -32.65 0.96
C ARG A 400 -0.63 -33.31 -0.41
N GLY A 401 -0.66 -34.65 -0.43
CA GLY A 401 -0.91 -35.44 -1.62
C GLY A 401 -2.18 -34.95 -2.35
N ARG A 402 -2.11 -34.85 -3.67
CA ARG A 402 -3.20 -34.37 -4.54
C ARG A 402 -4.25 -35.43 -4.81
#